data_AF-A0A934VTP4-F1
#
_entry.id   AF-A0A934VTP4-F1
#
_cell.length_a   1.000
_cell.length_b   1.000
_cell.length_c   1.000
_cell.angle_alpha   90.00
_cell.angle_beta   90.00
_cell.angle_gamma   90.00
#
_symmetry.space_group_name_H-M   'P 1'
#
loop_
_entity.id
_entity.type
_entity.pdbx_description
1 polymer ?
#
loop_
_entity_poly.entity_id
_entity_poly.type
_entity_poly.pdbx_seq_one_letter_code
_entity_poly.pdbx_strand_id
1 'polypeptide(L)'
;MLYLYDGWNPVAIGTRTGTASSMGAMSLKWNNLWGPDMGSSGKVIGPADFQAAGGVGGLLASSYYSSSTTAPDNHFVPSYDANGNLLAWTSQTGALARQNDYDPFGNVVMKRSLLSGVPDFGFSTKLQDTETGLLYYGYRFYDPITGRWPSRDPIEERGGMNLYGFIGNDSVDRWDFLGLDFWDWVNRREGWIPGSGTRRSVEEAEREAREYAEDVEALATLNAAAEASRKSPAR
;
A
#
# COMPACT_ATOMS: atom_id res chain seq x y z
N MET A 1 -4.80 -0.29 -17.28
CA MET A 1 -3.50 -0.97 -16.99
C MET A 1 -3.76 -2.18 -16.10
N LEU A 2 -2.83 -3.13 -16.04
CA LEU A 2 -2.86 -4.29 -15.13
C LEU A 2 -1.77 -4.12 -14.06
N TYR A 3 -2.11 -4.46 -12.82
CA TYR A 3 -1.24 -4.35 -11.66
C TYR A 3 -1.17 -5.72 -10.96
N LEU A 4 0.05 -6.14 -10.64
CA LEU A 4 0.33 -7.32 -9.82
C LEU A 4 0.89 -6.85 -8.49
N TYR A 5 0.34 -7.36 -7.40
CA TYR A 5 0.68 -6.96 -6.04
C TYR A 5 1.29 -8.11 -5.25
N ASP A 6 2.21 -7.77 -4.36
CA ASP A 6 2.61 -8.60 -3.22
C ASP A 6 2.21 -7.86 -1.93
N GLY A 7 1.18 -8.35 -1.26
CA GLY A 7 0.46 -7.58 -0.23
C GLY A 7 -0.03 -6.24 -0.79
N TRP A 8 0.47 -5.13 -0.24
CA TRP A 8 0.09 -3.77 -0.63
C TRP A 8 0.97 -3.16 -1.72
N ASN A 9 2.05 -3.84 -2.08
CA ASN A 9 3.09 -3.28 -2.94
C ASN A 9 2.89 -3.74 -4.39
N PRO A 10 2.73 -2.82 -5.37
CA PRO A 10 2.68 -3.18 -6.77
C PRO A 10 4.07 -3.67 -7.22
N VAL A 11 4.22 -4.97 -7.42
CA VAL A 11 5.46 -5.61 -7.89
C VAL A 11 5.61 -5.57 -9.40
N ALA A 12 4.51 -5.53 -10.14
CA ALA A 12 4.55 -5.34 -11.59
C ALA A 12 3.36 -4.54 -12.11
N ILE A 13 3.61 -3.73 -13.13
CA ILE A 13 2.61 -2.89 -13.78
C ILE A 13 2.77 -3.04 -15.28
N GLY A 14 1.68 -3.18 -16.01
CA GLY A 14 1.74 -3.44 -17.43
C GLY A 14 0.41 -3.26 -18.15
N THR A 15 0.36 -3.75 -19.38
CA THR A 15 -0.86 -3.81 -20.18
C THR A 15 -1.21 -5.27 -20.44
N ARG A 16 -2.51 -5.54 -20.59
CA ARG A 16 -2.98 -6.86 -20.98
C ARG A 16 -3.15 -6.86 -22.50
N THR A 17 -2.53 -7.81 -23.17
CA THR A 17 -2.85 -8.14 -24.56
C THR A 17 -4.02 -9.14 -24.55
N GLY A 18 -5.03 -8.95 -25.38
CA GLY A 18 -6.17 -9.89 -25.49
C GLY A 18 -7.56 -9.24 -25.32
N THR A 19 -8.59 -9.96 -25.75
CA THR A 19 -9.99 -9.51 -25.72
C THR A 19 -10.69 -9.79 -24.38
N ALA A 20 -11.91 -9.31 -24.18
CA ALA A 20 -12.70 -9.61 -22.97
C ALA A 20 -12.90 -11.12 -22.75
N SER A 21 -12.90 -11.91 -23.82
CA SER A 21 -13.17 -13.35 -23.85
C SER A 21 -11.92 -14.25 -23.91
N SER A 22 -10.71 -13.68 -23.91
CA SER A 22 -9.47 -14.45 -23.81
C SER A 22 -8.42 -13.69 -23.00
N MET A 23 -7.96 -14.29 -21.91
CA MET A 23 -6.82 -13.76 -21.16
C MET A 23 -5.55 -13.98 -21.99
N GLY A 24 -5.08 -12.95 -22.69
CA GLY A 24 -3.76 -12.99 -23.31
C GLY A 24 -2.67 -12.58 -22.32
N ALA A 25 -1.44 -12.50 -22.82
CA ALA A 25 -0.26 -12.22 -22.01
C ALA A 25 -0.25 -10.80 -21.44
N MET A 26 0.41 -10.61 -20.30
CA MET A 26 0.75 -9.29 -19.77
C MET A 26 2.04 -8.80 -20.42
N SER A 27 2.01 -7.61 -21.01
CA SER A 27 3.20 -6.88 -21.40
C SER A 27 3.62 -5.98 -20.24
N LEU A 28 4.80 -6.23 -19.68
CA LEU A 28 5.35 -5.44 -18.58
C LEU A 28 5.68 -4.02 -19.04
N LYS A 29 5.39 -3.05 -18.18
CA LYS A 29 5.83 -1.66 -18.30
C LYS A 29 6.80 -1.33 -17.17
N TRP A 30 6.50 -1.78 -15.96
CA TRP A 30 7.36 -1.64 -14.78
C TRP A 30 7.41 -2.93 -13.99
N ASN A 31 8.60 -3.25 -13.48
CA ASN A 31 8.84 -4.30 -12.49
C ASN A 31 9.53 -3.67 -11.29
N ASN A 32 8.90 -3.75 -10.12
CA ASN A 32 9.29 -3.01 -8.92
C ASN A 32 9.84 -3.96 -7.86
N LEU A 33 11.05 -3.67 -7.39
CA LEU A 33 11.69 -4.40 -6.30
C LEU A 33 11.44 -3.67 -4.99
N TRP A 34 10.84 -4.36 -4.03
CA TRP A 34 10.55 -3.84 -2.70
C TRP A 34 11.42 -4.52 -1.65
N GLY A 35 11.83 -3.76 -0.64
CA GLY A 35 12.52 -4.22 0.55
C GLY A 35 11.72 -3.93 1.81
N PRO A 36 12.36 -3.99 2.99
CA PRO A 36 11.76 -3.53 4.23
C PRO A 36 11.35 -2.07 4.10
N ASP A 37 10.18 -1.74 4.64
CA ASP A 37 9.69 -0.38 4.67
C ASP A 37 10.12 0.33 5.96
N MET A 38 9.79 1.61 6.09
CA MET A 38 10.23 2.40 7.25
C MET A 38 9.68 1.88 8.59
N GLY A 39 8.49 1.25 8.57
CA GLY A 39 7.89 0.62 9.73
C GLY A 39 8.58 -0.68 10.15
N SER A 40 9.38 -1.29 9.25
CA SER A 40 10.11 -2.52 9.53
C SER A 40 11.28 -2.33 10.52
N SER A 41 11.71 -1.10 10.79
CA SER A 41 12.93 -0.79 11.56
C SER A 41 12.77 -0.77 13.09
N GLY A 42 11.56 -0.95 13.62
CA GLY A 42 11.27 -0.80 15.06
C GLY A 42 10.89 -2.08 15.83
N LYS A 43 10.81 -3.24 15.17
CA LYS A 43 10.30 -4.46 15.82
C LYS A 43 11.41 -5.21 16.56
N VAL A 44 11.51 -5.00 17.88
CA VAL A 44 12.44 -5.72 18.77
C VAL A 44 12.00 -7.18 19.00
N ILE A 45 10.70 -7.48 18.85
CA ILE A 45 10.14 -8.83 19.12
C ILE A 45 9.06 -9.18 18.06
N GLY A 46 9.23 -10.34 17.42
CA GLY A 46 8.33 -10.90 16.38
C GLY A 46 8.95 -10.89 14.97
N PRO A 47 8.38 -11.64 14.00
CA PRO A 47 8.92 -11.70 12.64
C PRO A 47 8.92 -10.32 12.01
N ALA A 48 10.00 -9.97 11.30
CA ALA A 48 10.12 -8.70 10.58
C ALA A 48 8.95 -8.55 9.60
N ASP A 49 8.16 -7.49 9.78
CA ASP A 49 7.10 -7.15 8.85
C ASP A 49 7.65 -6.18 7.82
N PHE A 50 7.90 -6.68 6.61
CA PHE A 50 8.37 -5.89 5.46
C PHE A 50 7.33 -4.87 4.94
N GLN A 51 6.13 -4.84 5.52
CA GLN A 51 5.00 -4.03 5.07
C GLN A 51 4.35 -3.24 6.21
N ALA A 52 5.06 -3.01 7.32
CA ALA A 52 4.51 -2.35 8.51
C ALA A 52 4.07 -0.89 8.25
N ALA A 53 4.68 -0.21 7.28
CA ALA A 53 4.30 1.10 6.78
C ALA A 53 3.60 1.04 5.41
N GLY A 54 3.06 -0.12 5.00
CA GLY A 54 2.40 -0.26 3.70
C GLY A 54 3.33 0.05 2.52
N GLY A 55 4.61 -0.28 2.66
CA GLY A 55 5.64 -0.07 1.63
C GLY A 55 6.31 1.31 1.66
N VAL A 56 5.90 2.24 2.51
CA VAL A 56 6.48 3.60 2.52
C VAL A 56 8.00 3.55 2.77
N GLY A 57 8.78 4.12 1.86
CA GLY A 57 10.24 4.10 1.88
C GLY A 57 10.87 2.74 1.53
N GLY A 58 10.07 1.74 1.20
CA GLY A 58 10.51 0.37 0.93
C GLY A 58 10.80 0.04 -0.54
N LEU A 59 10.51 0.94 -1.49
CA LEU A 59 10.81 0.68 -2.91
C LEU A 59 12.32 0.82 -3.15
N LEU A 60 12.96 -0.23 -3.69
CA LEU A 60 14.42 -0.28 -3.86
C LEU A 60 14.84 0.01 -5.30
N ALA A 61 14.06 -0.43 -6.28
CA ALA A 61 14.32 -0.19 -7.68
C ALA A 61 13.06 -0.40 -8.52
N SER A 62 13.02 0.22 -9.70
CA SER A 62 12.02 -0.08 -10.74
C SER A 62 12.69 -0.27 -12.09
N SER A 63 12.41 -1.39 -12.72
CA SER A 63 12.87 -1.72 -14.07
C SER A 63 11.81 -1.32 -15.07
N TYR A 64 12.19 -0.53 -16.08
CA TYR A 64 11.27 -0.01 -17.10
C TYR A 64 11.36 -0.82 -18.40
N TYR A 65 10.21 -1.05 -19.02
CA TYR A 65 10.04 -1.73 -20.29
C TYR A 65 9.17 -0.87 -21.21
N SER A 66 9.72 -0.47 -22.35
CA SER A 66 9.04 0.33 -23.38
C SER A 66 8.37 -0.55 -24.43
N SER A 67 9.06 -1.60 -24.88
CA SER A 67 8.55 -2.57 -25.86
C SER A 67 9.16 -3.98 -25.76
N SER A 68 10.22 -4.16 -24.96
CA SER A 68 10.87 -5.45 -24.74
C SER A 68 10.16 -6.24 -23.64
N THR A 69 9.96 -7.54 -23.84
CA THR A 69 9.43 -8.45 -22.80
C THR A 69 10.51 -9.30 -22.13
N THR A 70 11.76 -9.20 -22.59
CA THR A 70 12.84 -10.13 -22.20
C THR A 70 13.91 -9.45 -21.34
N ALA A 71 14.14 -8.15 -21.56
CA ALA A 71 15.07 -7.34 -20.77
C ALA A 71 14.55 -5.91 -20.60
N PRO A 72 14.77 -5.27 -19.44
CA PRO A 72 14.38 -3.88 -19.21
C PRO A 72 15.27 -2.92 -20.00
N ASP A 73 14.70 -1.79 -20.41
CA ASP A 73 15.41 -0.71 -21.10
C ASP A 73 16.22 0.15 -20.12
N ASN A 74 15.76 0.26 -18.88
CA ASN A 74 16.44 1.02 -17.83
C ASN A 74 16.07 0.50 -16.43
N HIS A 75 16.97 0.71 -15.48
CA HIS A 75 16.69 0.58 -14.06
C HIS A 75 16.73 1.95 -13.39
N PHE A 76 15.72 2.25 -12.59
CA PHE A 76 15.64 3.45 -11.78
C PHE A 76 15.75 3.09 -10.30
N VAL A 77 16.59 3.83 -9.58
CA VAL A 77 16.79 3.71 -8.14
C VAL A 77 16.22 4.97 -7.48
N PRO A 78 15.32 4.83 -6.49
CA PRO A 78 14.71 5.97 -5.82
C PRO A 78 15.60 6.52 -4.70
N SER A 79 15.36 7.77 -4.32
CA SER A 79 15.94 8.43 -3.15
C SER A 79 14.83 9.11 -2.37
N TYR A 80 14.93 9.05 -1.03
CA TYR A 80 13.85 9.42 -0.12
C TYR A 80 14.25 10.57 0.82
N ASP A 81 13.26 11.28 1.32
CA ASP A 81 13.41 12.05 2.56
C ASP A 81 13.26 11.15 3.80
N ALA A 82 13.38 11.75 4.99
CA ALA A 82 13.20 11.05 6.26
C ALA A 82 11.74 10.58 6.49
N ASN A 83 10.80 11.05 5.68
CA ASN A 83 9.39 10.68 5.73
C ASN A 83 8.99 9.64 4.66
N GLY A 84 9.97 9.03 3.98
CA GLY A 84 9.74 8.02 2.95
C GLY A 84 9.03 8.58 1.71
N ASN A 85 9.06 9.89 1.50
CA ASN A 85 8.62 10.52 0.26
C ASN A 85 9.73 10.38 -0.79
N LEU A 86 9.37 9.94 -1.98
CA LEU A 86 10.34 9.74 -3.05
C LEU A 86 10.68 11.09 -3.69
N LEU A 87 11.89 11.58 -3.42
CA LEU A 87 12.39 12.88 -3.89
C LEU A 87 13.01 12.79 -5.28
N ALA A 88 13.74 11.71 -5.57
CA ALA A 88 14.45 11.60 -6.83
C ALA A 88 14.53 10.16 -7.34
N TRP A 89 14.68 10.05 -8.66
CA TRP A 89 15.00 8.83 -9.37
C TRP A 89 16.35 9.01 -10.06
N THR A 90 17.23 8.02 -9.91
CA THR A 90 18.52 7.93 -10.59
C THR A 90 18.51 6.74 -11.54
N SER A 91 18.96 6.90 -12.78
CA SER A 91 19.05 5.80 -13.74
C SER A 91 20.25 4.89 -13.48
N GLN A 92 20.28 3.74 -14.16
CA GLN A 92 21.37 2.77 -14.07
C GLN A 92 22.77 3.32 -14.40
N THR A 93 22.84 4.41 -15.15
CA THR A 93 24.08 5.13 -15.48
C THR A 93 24.54 6.13 -14.42
N GLY A 94 23.76 6.31 -13.34
CA GLY A 94 23.99 7.35 -12.32
C GLY A 94 23.44 8.72 -12.68
N ALA A 95 22.76 8.88 -13.83
CA ALA A 95 22.14 10.15 -14.21
C ALA A 95 20.84 10.40 -13.44
N LEU A 96 20.58 11.67 -13.09
CA LEU A 96 19.30 12.09 -12.52
C LEU A 96 18.18 11.88 -13.57
N ALA A 97 17.17 11.09 -13.22
CA ALA A 97 16.04 10.75 -14.08
C ALA A 97 14.81 11.63 -13.81
N ARG A 98 14.48 11.84 -12.53
CA ARG A 98 13.40 12.71 -12.08
C ARG A 98 13.72 13.25 -10.69
N GLN A 99 13.27 14.46 -10.40
CA GLN A 99 13.28 15.05 -9.06
C GLN A 99 11.93 15.71 -8.79
N ASN A 100 11.42 15.53 -7.57
CA ASN A 100 10.19 16.11 -7.06
C ASN A 100 10.47 16.76 -5.70
N ASP A 101 9.91 17.93 -5.46
CA ASP A 101 9.78 18.51 -4.13
C ASP A 101 8.28 18.60 -3.79
N TYR A 102 7.94 18.33 -2.54
CA TYR A 102 6.57 18.30 -2.06
C TYR A 102 6.32 19.39 -1.03
N ASP A 103 5.08 19.89 -0.98
CA ASP A 103 4.58 20.56 0.22
C ASP A 103 4.26 19.52 1.33
N PRO A 104 3.89 19.96 2.54
CA PRO A 104 3.60 19.04 3.64
C PRO A 104 2.51 18.01 3.35
N PHE A 105 1.56 18.30 2.45
CA PHE A 105 0.45 17.40 2.11
C PHE A 105 0.72 16.57 0.85
N GLY A 106 1.94 16.62 0.30
CA GLY A 106 2.33 15.82 -0.84
C GLY A 106 2.00 16.41 -2.19
N ASN A 107 1.55 17.67 -2.25
CA ASN A 107 1.42 18.36 -3.53
C ASN A 107 2.81 18.67 -4.08
N VAL A 108 3.02 18.42 -5.37
CA VAL A 108 4.32 18.59 -6.01
C VAL A 108 4.53 20.08 -6.31
N VAL A 109 5.40 20.74 -5.55
CA VAL A 109 5.73 22.17 -5.73
C VAL A 109 6.83 22.38 -6.76
N MET A 110 7.64 21.35 -7.01
CA MET A 110 8.65 21.34 -8.06
C MET A 110 8.72 19.94 -8.67
N LYS A 111 8.74 19.86 -10.01
CA LYS A 111 8.95 18.62 -10.74
C LYS A 111 9.94 18.84 -11.87
N ARG A 112 11.02 18.07 -11.89
CA ARG A 112 11.99 18.03 -12.98
C ARG A 112 12.10 16.60 -13.50
N SER A 113 11.62 16.33 -14.71
CA SER A 113 11.74 15.03 -15.37
C SER A 113 12.72 15.11 -16.53
N LEU A 114 13.79 14.31 -16.49
CA LEU A 114 14.88 14.33 -17.46
C LEU A 114 14.88 13.09 -18.36
N LEU A 115 14.40 11.96 -17.84
CA LEU A 115 14.28 10.71 -18.58
C LEU A 115 12.82 10.25 -18.67
N SER A 116 12.51 9.53 -19.75
CA SER A 116 11.23 8.87 -19.94
C SER A 116 11.19 7.52 -19.22
N GLY A 117 9.99 6.98 -19.01
CA GLY A 117 9.81 5.65 -18.41
C GLY A 117 9.99 5.60 -16.89
N VAL A 118 10.26 6.74 -16.26
CA VAL A 118 10.30 6.85 -14.79
C VAL A 118 8.90 6.57 -14.22
N PRO A 119 8.75 5.63 -13.27
CA PRO A 119 7.48 5.34 -12.63
C PRO A 119 6.91 6.54 -11.85
N ASP A 120 5.60 6.57 -11.67
CA ASP A 120 4.88 7.65 -11.00
C ASP A 120 4.70 7.41 -9.49
N PHE A 121 5.67 6.79 -8.82
CA PHE A 121 5.73 6.82 -7.36
C PHE A 121 6.25 8.17 -6.87
N GLY A 122 5.68 8.68 -5.77
CA GLY A 122 6.04 9.97 -5.22
C GLY A 122 5.88 10.06 -3.70
N PHE A 123 4.99 10.94 -3.24
CA PHE A 123 4.70 11.15 -1.83
C PHE A 123 4.27 9.85 -1.14
N SER A 124 4.79 9.62 0.06
CA SER A 124 4.69 8.36 0.83
C SER A 124 5.00 7.09 0.01
N THR A 125 5.84 7.17 -1.02
CA THR A 125 6.13 6.06 -1.96
C THR A 125 4.85 5.47 -2.60
N LYS A 126 3.75 6.23 -2.66
CA LYS A 126 2.50 5.77 -3.27
C LYS A 126 2.47 6.06 -4.75
N LEU A 127 1.77 5.22 -5.49
CA LEU A 127 1.61 5.37 -6.92
C LEU A 127 0.62 6.50 -7.19
N GLN A 128 1.03 7.47 -8.01
CA GLN A 128 0.17 8.52 -8.51
C GLN A 128 -0.52 8.06 -9.79
N ASP A 129 -1.83 8.21 -9.83
CA ASP A 129 -2.58 8.14 -11.07
C ASP A 129 -2.34 9.41 -11.88
N THR A 130 -1.79 9.27 -13.09
CA THR A 130 -1.44 10.39 -13.95
C THR A 130 -2.66 11.11 -14.54
N GLU A 131 -3.81 10.45 -14.62
CA GLU A 131 -5.04 11.05 -15.19
C GLU A 131 -5.72 11.98 -14.19
N THR A 132 -5.80 11.58 -12.92
CA THR A 132 -6.48 12.33 -11.87
C THR A 132 -5.54 13.12 -10.95
N GLY A 133 -4.26 12.75 -10.89
CA GLY A 133 -3.29 13.29 -9.93
C GLY A 133 -3.40 12.70 -8.52
N LEU A 134 -4.35 11.78 -8.28
CA LEU A 134 -4.58 11.16 -6.98
C LEU A 134 -3.53 10.10 -6.66
N LEU A 135 -3.20 9.96 -5.38
CA LEU A 135 -2.31 8.91 -4.88
C LEU A 135 -3.11 7.71 -4.41
N TYR A 136 -2.76 6.51 -4.88
CA TYR A 136 -3.41 5.28 -4.44
C TYR A 136 -2.75 4.71 -3.19
N TYR A 137 -3.48 4.73 -2.06
CA TYR A 137 -3.00 4.22 -0.78
C TYR A 137 -3.44 2.78 -0.49
N GLY A 138 -4.27 2.18 -1.34
CA GLY A 138 -4.82 0.84 -1.14
C GLY A 138 -6.34 0.89 -0.99
N TYR A 139 -6.84 1.31 0.17
CA TYR A 139 -8.29 1.41 0.39
C TYR A 139 -8.88 2.71 -0.14
N ARG A 140 -8.08 3.77 -0.22
CA ARG A 140 -8.52 5.09 -0.66
C ARG A 140 -7.55 5.72 -1.63
N PHE A 141 -8.10 6.59 -2.48
CA PHE A 141 -7.33 7.56 -3.23
C PHE A 141 -7.17 8.81 -2.38
N TYR A 142 -5.97 9.37 -2.31
CA TYR A 142 -5.66 10.60 -1.61
C TYR A 142 -5.48 11.74 -2.62
N ASP A 143 -6.04 12.90 -2.31
CA ASP A 143 -5.85 14.12 -3.08
C ASP A 143 -4.80 15.02 -2.41
N PRO A 144 -3.58 15.10 -2.95
CA PRO A 144 -2.52 15.93 -2.37
C PRO A 144 -2.79 17.43 -2.52
N ILE A 145 -3.61 17.85 -3.49
CA ILE A 145 -3.90 19.28 -3.70
C ILE A 145 -4.81 19.80 -2.60
N THR A 146 -5.81 19.01 -2.20
CA THR A 146 -6.74 19.39 -1.13
C THR A 146 -6.31 18.90 0.24
N GLY A 147 -5.32 17.98 0.32
CA GLY A 147 -4.85 17.37 1.55
C GLY A 147 -5.87 16.45 2.20
N ARG A 148 -6.71 15.78 1.39
CA ARG A 148 -7.90 15.04 1.87
C ARG A 148 -8.13 13.74 1.13
N TRP A 149 -8.92 12.87 1.76
CA TRP A 149 -9.52 11.72 1.09
C TRP A 149 -10.79 12.17 0.35
N PRO A 150 -10.92 11.95 -0.97
CA PRO A 150 -12.17 12.24 -1.69
C PRO A 150 -13.31 11.28 -1.29
N SER A 151 -12.98 10.07 -0.83
CA SER A 151 -13.93 9.08 -0.33
C SER A 151 -14.00 9.07 1.20
N ARG A 152 -15.17 8.70 1.75
CA ARG A 152 -15.33 8.45 3.18
C ARG A 152 -14.40 7.34 3.66
N ASP A 153 -13.96 7.44 4.91
CA ASP A 153 -13.17 6.40 5.57
C ASP A 153 -13.97 5.08 5.67
N PRO A 154 -13.46 3.95 5.12
CA PRO A 154 -14.10 2.65 5.26
C PRO A 154 -14.22 2.14 6.70
N ILE A 155 -13.40 2.65 7.63
CA ILE A 155 -13.55 2.34 9.08
C ILE A 155 -14.42 3.35 9.82
N GLU A 156 -15.05 4.29 9.10
CA GLU A 156 -15.99 5.27 9.62
C GLU A 156 -15.42 6.06 10.81
N GLU A 157 -16.22 6.34 11.85
CA GLU A 157 -15.82 7.17 12.98
C GLU A 157 -14.71 6.55 13.84
N ARG A 158 -14.32 5.30 13.58
CA ARG A 158 -13.15 4.67 14.23
C ARG A 158 -11.84 5.33 13.82
N GLY A 159 -11.76 5.91 12.62
CA GLY A 159 -10.65 6.75 12.17
C GLY A 159 -10.73 8.21 12.63
N GLY A 160 -11.73 8.54 13.45
CA GLY A 160 -12.01 9.89 13.94
C GLY A 160 -13.28 10.51 13.34
N MET A 161 -13.71 11.64 13.92
CA MET A 161 -14.97 12.30 13.52
C MET A 161 -14.94 12.87 12.10
N ASN A 162 -13.75 13.14 11.54
CA ASN A 162 -13.60 13.65 10.18
C ASN A 162 -13.26 12.51 9.22
N LEU A 163 -14.30 11.94 8.60
CA LEU A 163 -14.18 10.81 7.66
C LEU A 163 -13.40 11.11 6.37
N TYR A 164 -13.03 12.37 6.13
CA TYR A 164 -12.26 12.81 4.97
C TYR A 164 -10.88 13.39 5.34
N GLY A 165 -10.57 13.45 6.64
CA GLY A 165 -9.35 14.06 7.15
C GLY A 165 -8.14 13.18 6.87
N PHE A 166 -7.05 13.81 6.43
CA PHE A 166 -5.75 13.15 6.32
C PHE A 166 -4.99 13.31 7.64
N ILE A 167 -4.75 12.20 8.35
CA ILE A 167 -3.86 12.08 9.52
C ILE A 167 -3.93 13.22 10.55
N GLY A 168 -5.14 13.68 10.86
CA GLY A 168 -5.35 14.75 11.85
C GLY A 168 -4.71 16.10 11.47
N ASN A 169 -4.46 16.33 10.18
CA ASN A 169 -3.82 17.53 9.64
C ASN A 169 -2.35 17.70 10.09
N ASP A 170 -1.66 16.59 10.33
CA ASP A 170 -0.28 16.53 10.82
C ASP A 170 0.56 15.58 9.97
N SER A 171 0.74 15.93 8.69
CA SER A 171 1.41 15.10 7.69
C SER A 171 2.93 15.11 7.72
N VAL A 172 3.50 15.92 8.61
CA VAL A 172 4.93 15.96 8.85
C VAL A 172 5.33 14.90 9.88
N ASP A 173 4.52 14.72 10.94
CA ASP A 173 4.84 13.79 12.02
C ASP A 173 4.05 12.47 11.95
N ARG A 174 3.02 12.38 11.10
CA ARG A 174 2.15 11.20 10.96
C ARG A 174 2.09 10.65 9.54
N TRP A 175 1.61 9.41 9.44
CA TRP A 175 1.67 8.59 8.24
C TRP A 175 0.40 7.73 8.16
N ASP A 176 -0.32 7.75 7.05
CA ASP A 176 -1.44 6.81 6.81
C ASP A 176 -0.98 5.77 5.78
N PHE A 177 -0.81 4.53 6.22
CA PHE A 177 -0.15 3.51 5.41
C PHE A 177 -1.05 2.89 4.34
N LEU A 178 -2.36 2.78 4.62
CA LEU A 178 -3.32 2.07 3.76
C LEU A 178 -4.54 2.92 3.36
N GLY A 179 -4.58 4.17 3.80
CA GLY A 179 -5.78 4.98 3.76
C GLY A 179 -6.77 4.53 4.81
N LEU A 180 -6.31 4.12 5.99
CA LEU A 180 -7.09 3.78 7.19
C LEU A 180 -6.24 4.30 8.35
N ASP A 181 -6.74 5.28 9.11
CA ASP A 181 -5.96 6.05 10.08
C ASP A 181 -4.94 5.19 10.89
N PHE A 182 -3.73 5.74 11.09
CA PHE A 182 -2.57 5.12 11.74
C PHE A 182 -2.94 4.37 13.03
N TRP A 183 -3.84 4.97 13.82
CA TRP A 183 -4.25 4.46 15.13
C TRP A 183 -5.04 3.15 15.06
N ASP A 184 -5.89 2.92 14.06
CA ASP A 184 -6.67 1.68 13.95
C ASP A 184 -5.81 0.49 13.49
N TRP A 185 -4.67 0.75 12.82
CA TRP A 185 -3.66 -0.28 12.52
C TRP A 185 -2.87 -0.68 13.77
N VAL A 186 -2.34 0.30 14.52
CA VAL A 186 -1.62 0.04 15.78
C VAL A 186 -2.52 -0.70 16.78
N ASN A 187 -3.77 -0.25 16.95
CA ASN A 187 -4.71 -0.83 17.91
C ASN A 187 -5.11 -2.27 17.57
N ARG A 188 -5.20 -2.63 16.28
CA ARG A 188 -5.46 -4.01 15.84
C ARG A 188 -4.29 -4.98 16.07
N ARG A 189 -3.05 -4.47 16.11
CA ARG A 189 -1.85 -5.30 16.36
C ARG A 189 -1.44 -5.36 17.82
N GLU A 190 -1.62 -4.28 18.57
CA GLU A 190 -1.16 -4.14 19.96
C GLU A 190 -2.29 -4.30 20.99
N GLY A 191 -3.55 -4.52 20.57
CA GLY A 191 -4.69 -4.73 21.47
C GLY A 191 -5.00 -3.53 22.38
N TRP A 192 -4.52 -2.34 22.03
CA TRP A 192 -4.67 -1.14 22.85
C TRP A 192 -5.86 -0.31 22.36
N ILE A 193 -6.80 0.01 23.25
CA ILE A 193 -7.92 0.93 22.97
C ILE A 193 -7.68 2.22 23.79
N PRO A 194 -7.56 3.40 23.15
CA PRO A 194 -7.40 4.66 23.88
C PRO A 194 -8.65 4.96 24.74
N GLY A 195 -8.47 5.09 26.06
CA GLY A 195 -9.52 5.47 27.01
C GLY A 195 -10.09 4.32 27.87
N SER A 196 -9.80 3.05 27.55
CA SER A 196 -10.12 1.95 28.45
C SER A 196 -8.97 1.75 29.44
N GLY A 197 -9.01 2.49 30.55
CA GLY A 197 -8.18 2.20 31.71
C GLY A 197 -8.52 0.81 32.26
N THR A 198 -7.90 -0.24 31.75
CA THR A 198 -7.59 -1.48 32.46
C THR A 198 -6.72 -2.38 31.59
N ARG A 199 -5.56 -2.70 32.13
CA ARG A 199 -4.58 -3.67 31.63
C ARG A 199 -5.12 -5.08 31.86
N ARG A 200 -6.21 -5.48 31.20
CA ARG A 200 -6.59 -6.90 31.19
C ARG A 200 -5.55 -7.64 30.36
N SER A 201 -4.95 -8.64 30.99
CA SER A 201 -3.73 -9.30 30.57
C SER A 201 -3.82 -9.79 29.14
N VAL A 202 -2.77 -9.55 28.38
CA VAL A 202 -2.53 -10.01 26.99
C VAL A 202 -2.98 -11.47 26.79
N GLU A 203 -2.82 -12.33 27.81
CA GLU A 203 -3.25 -13.73 27.82
C GLU A 203 -4.77 -13.94 27.66
N GLU A 204 -5.62 -13.04 28.17
CA GLU A 204 -7.07 -13.12 28.01
C GLU A 204 -7.49 -12.68 26.60
N ALA A 205 -6.89 -11.61 26.09
CA ALA A 205 -7.11 -11.14 24.73
C ALA A 205 -6.61 -12.17 23.69
N GLU A 206 -5.46 -12.81 23.94
CA GLU A 206 -4.95 -13.89 23.11
C GLU A 206 -5.80 -15.16 23.18
N ARG A 207 -6.45 -15.44 24.32
CA ARG A 207 -7.38 -16.56 24.47
C ARG A 207 -8.66 -16.30 23.69
N GLU A 208 -9.24 -15.10 23.82
CA GLU A 208 -10.45 -14.69 23.10
C GLU A 208 -10.22 -14.62 21.58
N ALA A 209 -9.06 -14.14 21.13
CA ALA A 209 -8.70 -14.12 19.71
C ALA A 209 -8.50 -15.53 19.12
N ARG A 210 -7.96 -16.48 19.91
CA ARG A 210 -7.85 -17.89 19.49
C ARG A 210 -9.23 -18.56 19.41
N GLU A 211 -10.08 -18.34 20.40
CA GLU A 211 -11.45 -18.87 20.43
C GLU A 211 -12.28 -18.34 19.25
N TYR A 212 -12.15 -17.04 18.91
CA TYR A 212 -12.78 -16.46 17.73
C TYR A 212 -12.23 -17.01 16.40
N ALA A 213 -10.92 -17.27 16.30
CA ALA A 213 -10.33 -17.87 15.11
C ALA A 213 -10.80 -19.32 14.90
N GLU A 214 -10.91 -20.11 15.98
CA GLU A 214 -11.45 -21.47 15.96
C GLU A 214 -12.94 -21.47 15.55
N ASP A 215 -13.74 -20.50 16.04
CA ASP A 215 -15.14 -20.35 15.65
C ASP A 215 -15.31 -19.96 14.17
N VAL A 216 -14.46 -19.06 13.65
CA VAL A 216 -14.48 -18.67 12.23
C VAL A 216 -14.07 -19.85 11.33
N GLU A 217 -13.09 -20.65 11.73
CA GLU A 217 -12.67 -21.84 10.99
C GLU A 217 -13.76 -22.93 11.06
N ALA A 218 -14.41 -23.12 12.21
CA ALA A 218 -15.55 -24.02 12.36
C ALA A 218 -16.74 -23.60 11.47
N LEU A 219 -17.05 -22.30 11.40
CA LEU A 219 -18.09 -21.75 10.53
C LEU A 219 -17.75 -21.89 9.04
N ALA A 220 -16.48 -21.71 8.67
CA ALA A 220 -16.03 -21.93 7.29
C ALA A 220 -16.18 -23.41 6.88
N THR A 221 -15.83 -24.33 7.78
CA THR A 221 -15.96 -25.78 7.54
C THR A 221 -17.43 -26.22 7.47
N LEU A 222 -18.29 -25.66 8.32
CA LEU A 222 -19.74 -25.89 8.30
C LEU A 222 -20.39 -25.36 7.01
N ASN A 223 -20.00 -24.16 6.56
CA ASN A 223 -20.50 -23.59 5.32
C ASN A 223 -20.03 -24.39 4.08
N ALA A 224 -18.77 -24.83 4.08
CA ALA A 224 -18.25 -25.71 3.04
C ALA A 224 -18.98 -27.07 2.99
N ALA A 225 -19.31 -27.65 4.14
CA ALA A 225 -20.09 -28.89 4.23
C ALA A 225 -21.55 -28.70 3.77
N ALA A 226 -22.17 -27.56 4.12
CA ALA A 226 -23.53 -27.21 3.68
C ALA A 226 -23.60 -26.92 2.17
N GLU A 227 -22.53 -26.40 1.56
CA GLU A 227 -22.41 -26.24 0.11
C GLU A 227 -22.17 -27.56 -0.62
N ALA A 228 -21.37 -28.47 -0.04
CA ALA A 228 -21.16 -29.81 -0.57
C ALA A 228 -22.45 -30.64 -0.55
N SER A 229 -23.25 -30.53 0.52
CA SER A 229 -24.57 -31.17 0.61
C SER A 229 -25.57 -30.63 -0.42
N ARG A 230 -25.52 -29.32 -0.72
CA ARG A 230 -26.37 -28.69 -1.76
C ARG A 230 -25.97 -29.05 -3.20
N LYS A 231 -24.74 -29.51 -3.43
CA LYS A 231 -24.24 -29.93 -4.75
C LYS A 231 -24.36 -31.43 -5.02
N SER A 232 -24.91 -32.21 -4.09
CA SER A 232 -25.22 -33.64 -4.35
C SER A 232 -26.48 -33.74 -5.24
N PRO A 233 -26.39 -34.30 -6.47
CA PRO A 233 -27.56 -34.46 -7.32
C PRO A 233 -28.54 -35.45 -6.67
N ALA A 234 -29.80 -35.03 -6.54
CA ALA A 234 -30.90 -35.92 -6.19
C ALA A 234 -30.88 -37.13 -7.15
N ARG A 235 -30.74 -38.31 -6.57
CA ARG A 235 -30.77 -39.58 -7.29
C ARG A 235 -32.20 -40.02 -7.53
#